data_AF-A0A090W7D9-F1
#
_entry.id   AF-A0A090W7D9-F1
#
_cell.length_a   1.000
_cell.length_b   1.000
_cell.length_c   1.000
_cell.angle_alpha   90.00
_cell.angle_beta   90.00
_cell.angle_gamma   90.00
#
_symmetry.space_group_name_H-M   'P 1'
#
loop_
_entity.id
_entity.type
_entity.pdbx_description
1 polymer ?
#
loop_
_entity_poly.entity_id
_entity_poly.type
_entity_poly.pdbx_seq_one_letter_code
_entity_poly.pdbx_strand_id
1 'polypeptide(L)' 'MFDDDPFLKKSCRKKIAKRGINNILKLEKKDGLLIGKRNIILQSSPQTY' A
#
# COMPACT_ATOMS: atom_id res chain seq x y z
N MET A 1 3.39 2.09 3.00
CA MET A 1 4.85 1.90 2.94
C MET A 1 5.30 1.95 1.50
N PHE A 2 6.57 2.24 1.23
CA PHE A 2 7.12 2.17 -0.13
C PHE A 2 7.83 0.84 -0.35
N ASP A 3 7.82 0.35 -1.59
CA ASP A 3 8.40 -0.94 -1.94
C ASP A 3 9.92 -0.98 -1.72
N ASP A 4 10.62 0.12 -1.96
CA ASP A 4 12.08 0.20 -1.83
C ASP A 4 12.56 0.62 -0.43
N ASP A 5 11.69 0.55 0.58
CA ASP A 5 12.07 0.87 1.95
C ASP A 5 13.11 -0.15 2.46
N PRO A 6 14.32 0.29 2.88
CA PRO A 6 15.40 -0.61 3.29
C PRO A 6 15.05 -1.44 4.53
N PHE A 7 14.08 -1.00 5.33
CA PHE A 7 13.59 -1.71 6.50
C PHE A 7 12.40 -2.62 6.19
N LEU A 8 11.85 -2.58 4.97
CA LEU A 8 10.79 -3.49 4.50
C LEU A 8 11.36 -4.86 4.12
N LYS A 9 11.80 -5.60 5.13
CA LYS A 9 12.35 -6.95 5.01
C LYS A 9 11.30 -7.95 4.50
N LYS A 10 11.78 -9.08 3.96
CA LYS A 10 10.93 -10.21 3.51
C LYS A 10 9.92 -10.67 4.58
N SER A 11 10.30 -10.64 5.85
CA SER A 11 9.42 -11.00 6.98
C SER A 11 8.26 -10.02 7.14
N CYS A 12 8.49 -8.71 7.01
CA CYS A 12 7.46 -7.68 7.03
C CYS A 12 6.44 -7.90 5.90
N ARG A 13 6.94 -8.15 4.68
CA ARG A 13 6.11 -8.42 3.48
C ARG A 13 5.22 -9.64 3.67
N LYS A 14 5.76 -10.74 4.24
CA LYS A 14 4.98 -11.95 4.57
C LYS A 14 3.85 -11.65 5.56
N LYS A 15 4.11 -10.84 6.61
CA LYS A 15 3.09 -10.46 7.59
C LYS A 15 1.98 -9.61 6.96
N ILE A 16 2.34 -8.67 6.08
CA ILE A 16 1.41 -7.80 5.36
C ILE A 16 0.51 -8.65 4.45
N ALA A 17 1.10 -9.54 3.64
CA ALA A 17 0.35 -10.45 2.78
C ALA A 17 -0.58 -11.39 3.57
N LYS A 18 -0.11 -11.94 4.70
CA LYS A 18 -0.93 -12.80 5.58
C LYS A 18 -2.16 -12.06 6.14
N ARG A 19 -2.08 -10.76 6.35
CA ARG A 19 -3.21 -9.93 6.81
C ARG A 19 -4.14 -9.50 5.68
N GLY A 20 -3.84 -9.84 4.43
CA GLY A 20 -4.61 -9.37 3.25
C GLY A 20 -4.50 -7.86 3.02
N ILE A 21 -3.51 -7.20 3.62
CA ILE A 21 -3.34 -5.76 3.52
C ILE A 21 -2.46 -5.47 2.31
N ASN A 22 -2.94 -4.70 1.36
CA ASN A 22 -2.15 -4.26 0.21
C ASN A 22 -1.71 -2.80 0.38
N ASN A 23 -0.89 -2.48 1.39
CA ASN A 23 -0.51 -1.09 1.73
C ASN A 23 0.95 -0.72 1.35
N ILE A 24 1.58 -1.54 0.49
CA ILE A 24 2.90 -1.26 -0.08
C ILE A 24 2.70 -0.55 -1.43
N LEU A 25 3.25 0.64 -1.56
CA LEU A 25 3.19 1.50 -2.73
C LEU A 25 4.44 1.30 -3.58
N LYS A 26 4.23 1.03 -4.87
CA LYS A 26 5.28 1.13 -5.86
C LYS A 26 5.31 2.55 -6.40
N LEU A 27 6.51 3.09 -6.54
CA LEU A 27 6.75 4.41 -7.08
C LEU A 27 7.19 4.29 -8.52
N GLU A 28 6.61 5.10 -9.41
CA GLU A 28 7.02 5.23 -10.79
C GLU A 28 7.78 6.55 -10.96
N LYS A 29 8.94 6.52 -11.62
CA LYS A 29 9.69 7.73 -11.92
C LYS A 29 9.13 8.37 -13.19
N LYS A 30 8.62 9.59 -13.09
CA LYS A 30 8.08 10.34 -14.22
C LYS A 30 8.46 11.81 -14.07
N ASP A 31 9.05 12.39 -15.12
CA ASP A 31 9.46 13.80 -15.17
C ASP A 31 10.33 14.23 -13.97
N GLY A 32 11.23 13.35 -13.54
CA GLY A 32 12.10 13.59 -12.39
C GLY A 32 11.45 13.39 -11.01
N LEU A 33 10.14 13.14 -10.96
CA LEU A 33 9.37 12.90 -9.74
C LEU A 33 9.07 11.41 -9.53
N LEU A 34 8.87 11.02 -8.27
CA LEU A 34 8.40 9.68 -7.89
C LEU A 34 6.90 9.73 -7.61
N ILE A 35 6.11 9.02 -8.42
CA ILE A 35 4.64 9.01 -8.35
C ILE A 35 4.17 7.67 -7.78
N GLY A 36 3.43 7.70 -6.68
CA GLY A 36 2.73 6.53 -6.13
C GLY A 36 1.22 6.69 -6.28
N LYS A 37 0.52 5.61 -6.69
CA LYS A 37 -0.95 5.59 -6.82
C LYS A 37 -1.58 4.59 -5.87
N ARG A 38 -2.67 4.99 -5.20
CA ARG A 38 -3.47 4.11 -4.36
C ARG A 38 -4.93 4.53 -4.32
N ASN A 39 -5.79 3.58 -4.64
CA ASN A 39 -7.24 3.74 -4.50
C ASN A 39 -7.65 3.39 -3.06
N ILE A 40 -8.46 4.25 -2.45
CA ILE A 40 -9.08 4.00 -1.15
C ILE A 40 -10.48 3.45 -1.43
N ILE A 41 -10.67 2.16 -1.19
CA ILE A 41 -11.98 1.51 -1.36
C ILE A 41 -12.69 1.57 -0.01
N LEU A 42 -13.77 2.34 0.06
CA LEU A 42 -14.63 2.39 1.23
C LEU A 42 -15.63 1.24 1.16
N GLN A 43 -15.83 0.55 2.28
CA GLN A 43 -16.91 -0.43 2.38
C GLN A 43 -18.23 0.31 2.50
N SER A 44 -19.23 -0.13 1.74
CA SER A 44 -20.60 0.36 1.90
C SER A 44 -21.19 -0.24 3.17
N SER A 45 -21.06 0.45 4.30
CA SER A 45 -21.88 0.17 5.49
C SER A 45 -23.19 0.95 5.36
N PRO A 46 -24.37 0.32 5.45
CA PRO A 46 -25.59 1.08 5.67
C PRO A 46 -25.44 1.82 7.00
N GLN A 47 -25.51 3.16 6.95
CA GLN A 47 -25.58 3.98 8.16
C GLN A 47 -26.95 3.72 8.81
N THR A 48 -27.00 2.80 9.75
CA THR A 48 -28.15 2.69 10.66
C THR A 48 -28.06 3.85 11.64
N TYR A 49 -28.89 4.87 11.41
CA TYR A 49 -29.19 5.95 12.35
C TYR A 49 -30.11 5.45 13.47
#